data_AF-A0A7T4QPH7-F1
#
_entry.id   AF-A0A7T4QPH7-F1
#
_cell.length_a   1.000
_cell.length_b   1.000
_cell.length_c   1.000
_cell.angle_alpha   90.00
_cell.angle_beta   90.00
_cell.angle_gamma   90.00
#
_symmetry.space_group_name_H-M   'P 1'
#
loop_
_entity.id
_entity.type
_entity.pdbx_description
1 polymer ?
#
loop_
_entity_poly.entity_id
_entity_poly.type
_entity_poly.pdbx_seq_one_letter_code
_entity_poly.pdbx_strand_id
1 'polypeptide(L)'
;MKLKSIILKNFRGYFQPTTINIDDLTVLVGKNDIGKSTVLEALDIFFNEGKGIIKLDKEDINKTALGGGDTEIVISVVFCGLPEEVILDVTNKTKLADEFLLNSNGDFEVIKKYPNAGKEKVFIRALHPQNEICCDLLLKKNADLKKIVKDNDINCENLTVNAVLRKAIWDHFNGNLNAKEIEIDVSKGETKSIWDQLQTFLPQYSLFQSDRKNSDGDSEVQDPMKEAVKQILGNDGIIASLQEVAQKVEEHLNEVVASTLEKLREMNSDIADSLTPVIPPRESLKWVDVFRNVSICGDQDIPINKRGSGVKRLVLLNFFRAEAERRLKTGNSRSIIYAIEEPETSQHTKHQKVLIKAFIELSKADNTQVLLTTHSSNVVKGLEFDNLRLISIDDDGHKLILNVDVNSLPYPSLNEVNYTAFGEISDEYHNELFGFIESEAWLDDYKLDKERKAYNKIFRNGDIREEQVTLTEYIRHQIHHPENNHNPKFCEINLSDSIGLMRSYIQGKN
;
A
#
# COMPACT_ATOMS: atom_id res chain seq x y z
N MET A 1 1.78 14.54 -1.04
CA MET A 1 1.98 13.47 -2.04
C MET A 1 1.04 12.32 -1.71
N LYS A 2 0.44 11.70 -2.72
CA LYS A 2 -0.37 10.47 -2.61
C LYS A 2 0.26 9.38 -3.45
N LEU A 3 0.23 8.14 -2.99
CA LEU A 3 0.61 6.96 -3.75
C LEU A 3 -0.45 6.71 -4.84
N LYS A 4 -0.02 6.74 -6.10
CA LYS A 4 -0.86 6.51 -7.29
C LYS A 4 -0.81 5.06 -7.74
N SER A 5 0.38 4.45 -7.72
CA SER A 5 0.55 3.04 -8.05
C SER A 5 1.83 2.46 -7.48
N ILE A 6 1.86 1.13 -7.39
CA ILE A 6 3.06 0.33 -7.14
C ILE A 6 3.29 -0.61 -8.31
N ILE A 7 4.55 -0.79 -8.69
CA ILE A 7 5.01 -1.69 -9.74
C ILE A 7 5.99 -2.68 -9.10
N LEU A 8 5.66 -3.97 -9.15
CA LEU A 8 6.48 -5.04 -8.60
C LEU A 8 7.08 -5.90 -9.71
N LYS A 9 8.39 -6.19 -9.61
CA LYS A 9 9.08 -7.14 -10.48
C LYS A 9 10.05 -7.98 -9.65
N ASN A 10 10.13 -9.27 -9.98
CA ASN A 10 11.05 -10.24 -9.37
C ASN A 10 10.87 -10.40 -7.85
N PHE A 11 9.69 -10.09 -7.29
CA PHE A 11 9.42 -10.17 -5.85
C PHE A 11 8.38 -11.25 -5.55
N ARG A 12 8.83 -12.36 -4.93
CA ARG A 12 8.03 -13.55 -4.61
C ARG A 12 7.23 -14.03 -5.82
N GLY A 13 5.89 -13.95 -5.76
CA GLY A 13 5.00 -14.36 -6.85
C GLY A 13 4.94 -13.41 -8.05
N TYR A 14 5.49 -12.20 -7.95
CA TYR A 14 5.49 -11.20 -9.03
C TYR A 14 6.75 -11.33 -9.89
N PHE A 15 6.69 -12.16 -10.93
CA PHE A 15 7.80 -12.38 -11.86
C PHE A 15 8.01 -11.18 -12.81
N GLN A 16 6.98 -10.83 -13.59
CA GLN A 16 6.98 -9.71 -14.52
C GLN A 16 6.58 -8.40 -13.84
N PRO A 17 6.93 -7.23 -14.41
CA PRO A 17 6.46 -5.94 -13.93
C PRO A 17 4.93 -5.91 -13.85
N THR A 18 4.41 -5.86 -12.64
CA THR A 18 2.97 -5.88 -12.35
C THR A 18 2.59 -4.56 -11.69
N THR A 19 1.73 -3.78 -12.34
CA THR A 19 1.28 -2.47 -11.84
C THR A 19 -0.03 -2.61 -11.09
N ILE A 20 -0.10 -2.04 -9.89
CA ILE A 20 -1.30 -2.00 -9.05
C ILE A 20 -1.62 -0.53 -8.79
N ASN A 21 -2.77 -0.06 -9.30
CA ASN A 21 -3.25 1.30 -9.07
C ASN A 21 -3.87 1.43 -7.68
N ILE A 22 -3.59 2.57 -7.02
CA ILE A 22 -3.95 2.84 -5.64
C ILE A 22 -4.76 4.14 -5.57
N ASP A 23 -5.94 4.05 -4.97
CA ASP A 23 -6.81 5.17 -4.64
C ASP A 23 -6.75 5.51 -3.14
N ASP A 24 -7.61 6.42 -2.68
CA ASP A 24 -7.72 6.75 -1.26
C ASP A 24 -8.15 5.54 -0.41
N LEU A 25 -8.99 4.66 -0.96
CA LEU A 25 -9.27 3.32 -0.41
C LEU A 25 -9.03 2.28 -1.50
N THR A 26 -8.08 1.37 -1.25
CA THR A 26 -7.80 0.24 -2.15
C THR A 26 -7.86 -1.07 -1.38
N VAL A 27 -8.58 -2.05 -1.91
CA VAL A 27 -8.76 -3.36 -1.30
C VAL A 27 -8.33 -4.43 -2.29
N LEU A 28 -7.24 -5.11 -1.96
CA LEU A 28 -6.71 -6.24 -2.73
C LEU A 28 -7.53 -7.49 -2.41
N VAL A 29 -8.14 -8.06 -3.43
CA VAL A 29 -9.04 -9.21 -3.36
C VAL A 29 -8.48 -10.36 -4.18
N GLY A 30 -8.68 -11.59 -3.72
CA GLY A 30 -8.30 -12.80 -4.45
C GLY A 30 -8.11 -13.99 -3.52
N LYS A 31 -7.82 -15.16 -4.09
CA LYS A 31 -7.64 -16.41 -3.35
C LYS A 31 -6.53 -16.31 -2.29
N ASN A 32 -6.55 -17.23 -1.33
CA ASN A 32 -5.46 -17.36 -0.37
C ASN A 32 -4.15 -17.67 -1.11
N ASP A 33 -3.04 -17.15 -0.58
CA ASP A 33 -1.70 -17.32 -1.14
C ASP A 33 -1.48 -16.73 -2.55
N ILE A 34 -2.42 -15.90 -3.06
CA ILE A 34 -2.26 -15.28 -4.38
C ILE A 34 -1.22 -14.15 -4.41
N GLY A 35 -0.75 -13.67 -3.24
CA GLY A 35 0.21 -12.57 -3.13
C GLY A 35 -0.40 -11.21 -2.76
N LYS A 36 -1.56 -11.18 -2.07
CA LYS A 36 -2.17 -9.94 -1.54
C LYS A 36 -1.26 -9.25 -0.53
N SER A 37 -0.86 -9.98 0.53
CA SER A 37 0.02 -9.46 1.60
C SER A 37 1.38 -9.04 1.06
N THR A 38 1.91 -9.78 0.08
CA THR A 38 3.16 -9.45 -0.62
C THR A 38 3.20 -7.99 -1.14
N VAL A 39 2.06 -7.44 -1.60
CA VAL A 39 2.01 -6.04 -2.04
C VAL A 39 2.22 -5.08 -0.87
N LEU A 40 1.54 -5.31 0.26
CA LEU A 40 1.69 -4.49 1.46
C LEU A 40 3.09 -4.63 2.08
N GLU A 41 3.66 -5.82 2.03
CA GLU A 41 5.02 -6.08 2.50
C GLU A 41 6.08 -5.39 1.63
N ALA A 42 5.88 -5.36 0.30
CA ALA A 42 6.77 -4.63 -0.60
C ALA A 42 6.76 -3.12 -0.32
N LEU A 43 5.59 -2.55 -0.02
CA LEU A 43 5.47 -1.16 0.40
C LEU A 43 6.15 -0.90 1.75
N ASP A 44 6.07 -1.84 2.70
CA ASP A 44 6.81 -1.73 3.97
C ASP A 44 8.32 -1.67 3.74
N ILE A 45 8.85 -2.57 2.91
CA ILE A 45 10.26 -2.58 2.52
C ILE A 45 10.65 -1.26 1.83
N PHE A 46 9.79 -0.76 0.95
CA PHE A 46 10.03 0.48 0.19
C PHE A 46 10.08 1.70 1.11
N PHE A 47 9.04 1.94 1.90
CA PHE A 47 8.88 3.17 2.70
C PHE A 47 9.74 3.16 3.97
N ASN A 48 9.88 2.00 4.62
CA ASN A 48 10.61 1.89 5.89
C ASN A 48 12.08 1.46 5.71
N GLU A 49 12.60 1.41 4.48
CA GLU A 49 14.01 1.15 4.16
C GLU A 49 14.57 -0.15 4.79
N GLY A 50 13.75 -1.21 4.83
CA GLY A 50 14.11 -2.48 5.49
C GLY A 50 14.25 -2.39 7.02
N LYS A 51 13.95 -1.24 7.64
CA LYS A 51 13.83 -1.05 9.09
C LYS A 51 12.39 -1.26 9.58
N GLY A 52 11.48 -1.58 8.66
CA GLY A 52 10.08 -1.90 8.93
C GLY A 52 9.90 -3.26 9.63
N ILE A 53 8.67 -3.74 9.62
CA ILE A 53 8.30 -5.05 10.18
C ILE A 53 8.85 -6.15 9.27
N ILE A 54 8.86 -5.90 7.96
CA ILE A 54 9.34 -6.81 6.93
C ILE A 54 10.82 -6.56 6.66
N LYS A 55 11.57 -7.65 6.63
CA LYS A 55 12.97 -7.67 6.26
C LYS A 55 13.12 -8.51 5.01
N LEU A 56 13.75 -7.93 4.01
CA LEU A 56 13.99 -8.58 2.74
C LEU A 56 15.03 -9.71 2.91
N ASP A 57 14.77 -10.85 2.28
CA ASP A 57 15.68 -11.99 2.24
C ASP A 57 15.87 -12.56 0.82
N LYS A 58 16.81 -13.49 0.65
CA LYS A 58 17.12 -14.07 -0.67
C LYS A 58 16.03 -15.00 -1.19
N GLU A 59 15.19 -15.52 -0.31
CA GLU A 59 14.04 -16.36 -0.68
C GLU A 59 12.88 -15.52 -1.23
N ASP A 60 12.87 -14.21 -0.96
CA ASP A 60 11.94 -13.26 -1.56
C ASP A 60 12.18 -13.02 -3.07
N ILE A 61 13.31 -13.44 -3.63
CA ILE A 61 13.56 -13.36 -5.08
C ILE A 61 12.67 -14.38 -5.80
N ASN A 62 11.98 -13.94 -6.86
CA ASN A 62 11.14 -14.84 -7.64
C ASN A 62 11.96 -16.03 -8.19
N LYS A 63 11.46 -17.25 -7.99
CA LYS A 63 12.21 -18.47 -8.34
C LYS A 63 12.42 -18.65 -9.85
N THR A 64 11.47 -18.21 -10.66
CA THR A 64 11.59 -18.26 -12.14
C THR A 64 12.65 -17.29 -12.63
N ALA A 65 12.64 -16.04 -12.15
CA ALA A 65 13.66 -15.03 -12.45
C ALA A 65 15.06 -15.46 -11.98
N LEU A 66 15.16 -16.01 -10.76
CA LEU A 66 16.40 -16.55 -10.22
C LEU A 66 16.96 -17.68 -11.11
N GLY A 67 16.09 -18.58 -11.60
CA GLY A 67 16.47 -19.62 -12.56
C GLY A 67 17.00 -19.08 -13.89
N GLY A 68 16.55 -17.88 -14.30
CA GLY A 68 17.06 -17.13 -15.44
C GLY A 68 18.29 -16.25 -15.14
N GLY A 69 18.79 -16.24 -13.90
CA GLY A 69 19.94 -15.43 -13.47
C GLY A 69 19.59 -13.97 -13.09
N ASP A 70 18.33 -13.57 -13.10
CA ASP A 70 17.89 -12.25 -12.63
C ASP A 70 17.67 -12.30 -11.11
N THR A 71 18.58 -11.67 -10.37
CA THR A 71 18.52 -11.57 -8.89
C THR A 71 18.11 -10.19 -8.39
N GLU A 72 17.70 -9.29 -9.30
CA GLU A 72 17.35 -7.91 -8.95
C GLU A 72 15.85 -7.79 -8.71
N ILE A 73 15.47 -7.64 -7.44
CA ILE A 73 14.11 -7.25 -7.05
C ILE A 73 13.92 -5.78 -7.37
N VAL A 74 12.79 -5.42 -8.00
CA VAL A 74 12.45 -4.02 -8.30
C VAL A 74 11.10 -3.70 -7.71
N ILE A 75 11.09 -2.70 -6.83
CA ILE A 75 9.88 -2.09 -6.27
C ILE A 75 9.87 -0.64 -6.74
N SER A 76 8.90 -0.31 -7.59
CA SER A 76 8.69 1.06 -8.07
C SER A 76 7.35 1.57 -7.55
N VAL A 77 7.30 2.85 -7.20
CA VAL A 77 6.09 3.53 -6.75
C VAL A 77 5.95 4.85 -7.49
N VAL A 78 4.72 5.18 -7.84
CA VAL A 78 4.37 6.42 -8.53
C VAL A 78 3.55 7.27 -7.58
N PHE A 79 3.89 8.56 -7.47
CA PHE A 79 3.20 9.53 -6.64
C PHE A 79 2.51 10.60 -7.47
N CYS A 80 1.31 10.99 -7.03
CA CYS A 80 0.57 12.15 -7.52
C CYS A 80 0.29 13.13 -6.37
N GLY A 81 -0.47 14.21 -6.63
CA GLY A 81 -0.76 15.23 -5.61
C GLY A 81 0.53 15.81 -5.03
N LEU A 82 1.44 16.18 -5.92
CA LEU A 82 2.79 16.62 -5.61
C LEU A 82 2.74 18.00 -4.92
N PRO A 83 3.67 18.29 -3.99
CA PRO A 83 3.76 19.61 -3.39
C PRO A 83 4.04 20.67 -4.48
N GLU A 84 3.42 21.84 -4.36
CA GLU A 84 3.64 22.93 -5.31
C GLU A 84 5.10 23.39 -5.35
N GLU A 85 5.79 23.28 -4.20
CA GLU A 85 7.19 23.66 -4.02
C GLU A 85 7.91 22.60 -3.17
N VAL A 86 9.14 22.27 -3.57
CA VAL A 86 10.07 21.40 -2.84
C VAL A 86 11.36 22.16 -2.55
N ILE A 87 12.04 21.80 -1.46
CA ILE A 87 13.36 22.33 -1.11
C ILE A 87 14.37 21.22 -1.33
N LEU A 88 15.28 21.39 -2.30
CA LEU A 88 16.27 20.35 -2.66
C LEU A 88 17.68 20.66 -2.14
N ASP A 89 18.06 21.94 -2.09
CA ASP A 89 19.46 22.36 -1.86
C ASP A 89 19.56 23.45 -0.76
N VAL A 90 19.04 23.17 0.45
CA VAL A 90 19.06 24.02 1.68
C VAL A 90 17.78 24.83 1.98
N THR A 91 17.48 25.91 1.25
CA THR A 91 16.29 26.76 1.51
C THR A 91 15.54 27.22 0.25
N ASN A 92 16.12 27.02 -0.94
CA ASN A 92 15.47 27.48 -2.15
C ASN A 92 14.32 26.55 -2.53
N LYS A 93 13.17 27.15 -2.79
CA LYS A 93 11.98 26.47 -3.27
C LYS A 93 12.05 26.29 -4.79
N THR A 94 11.73 25.11 -5.26
CA THR A 94 11.69 24.75 -6.69
C THR A 94 10.51 23.80 -6.94
N LYS A 95 10.26 23.44 -8.21
CA LYS A 95 9.24 22.47 -8.59
C LYS A 95 9.90 21.21 -9.14
N LEU A 96 9.29 20.05 -8.88
CA LEU A 96 9.77 18.78 -9.44
C LEU A 96 9.79 18.80 -10.98
N ALA A 97 8.80 19.47 -11.59
CA ALA A 97 8.73 19.67 -13.03
C ALA A 97 9.90 20.52 -13.55
N ASP A 98 10.18 21.65 -12.90
CA ASP A 98 11.28 22.56 -13.25
C ASP A 98 12.66 21.89 -13.10
N GLU A 99 12.76 20.85 -12.28
CA GLU A 99 13.98 20.06 -12.06
C GLU A 99 14.06 18.80 -12.94
N PHE A 100 13.10 18.60 -13.87
CA PHE A 100 13.01 17.42 -14.73
C PHE A 100 13.07 16.09 -13.95
N LEU A 101 12.31 16.03 -12.85
CA LEU A 101 12.19 14.87 -11.96
C LEU A 101 10.86 14.13 -12.09
N LEU A 102 10.02 14.50 -13.08
CA LEU A 102 8.73 13.87 -13.34
C LEU A 102 8.82 12.94 -14.55
N ASN A 103 8.06 11.84 -14.53
CA ASN A 103 7.96 10.91 -15.65
C ASN A 103 7.12 11.50 -16.81
N SER A 104 6.96 10.73 -17.88
CA SER A 104 6.18 11.13 -19.06
C SER A 104 4.71 11.48 -18.77
N ASN A 105 4.14 10.96 -17.68
CA ASN A 105 2.78 11.24 -17.22
C ASN A 105 2.68 12.46 -16.29
N GLY A 106 3.80 13.13 -16.00
CA GLY A 106 3.85 14.23 -15.03
C GLY A 106 3.77 13.77 -13.57
N ASP A 107 3.98 12.48 -13.30
CA ASP A 107 4.00 11.93 -11.95
C ASP A 107 5.45 11.80 -11.42
N PHE A 108 5.60 11.72 -10.10
CA PHE A 108 6.89 11.46 -9.47
C PHE A 108 7.07 9.96 -9.26
N GLU A 109 8.02 9.33 -9.96
CA GLU A 109 8.23 7.89 -9.93
C GLU A 109 9.58 7.52 -9.33
N VAL A 110 9.55 6.73 -8.25
CA VAL A 110 10.74 6.27 -7.53
C VAL A 110 10.88 4.77 -7.69
N ILE A 111 12.08 4.32 -8.01
CA ILE A 111 12.41 2.91 -8.23
C ILE A 111 13.49 2.50 -7.23
N LYS A 112 13.21 1.52 -6.39
CA LYS A 112 14.21 0.86 -5.55
C LYS A 112 14.53 -0.52 -6.11
N LYS A 113 15.82 -0.72 -6.39
CA LYS A 113 16.36 -1.99 -6.90
C LYS A 113 17.18 -2.66 -5.80
N TYR A 114 16.96 -3.95 -5.57
CA TYR A 114 17.62 -4.73 -4.51
C TYR A 114 18.36 -5.92 -5.13
N PRO A 115 19.62 -5.74 -5.56
CA PRO A 115 20.41 -6.82 -6.12
C PRO A 115 20.67 -7.91 -5.07
N ASN A 116 20.34 -9.17 -5.39
CA ASN A 116 20.46 -10.32 -4.49
C ASN A 116 19.76 -10.12 -3.13
N ALA A 117 18.63 -9.42 -3.12
CA ALA A 117 17.93 -9.02 -1.89
C ALA A 117 18.82 -8.25 -0.90
N GLY A 118 19.83 -7.55 -1.41
CA GLY A 118 20.77 -6.77 -0.63
C GLY A 118 20.32 -5.33 -0.42
N LYS A 119 21.30 -4.44 -0.23
CA LYS A 119 21.06 -3.01 -0.05
C LYS A 119 20.45 -2.39 -1.32
N GLU A 120 19.49 -1.51 -1.11
CA GLU A 120 18.79 -0.78 -2.16
C GLU A 120 19.71 0.16 -2.94
N LYS A 121 19.42 0.27 -4.23
CA LYS A 121 19.79 1.39 -5.09
C LYS A 121 18.51 2.13 -5.47
N VAL A 122 18.50 3.44 -5.32
CA VAL A 122 17.35 4.30 -5.53
C VAL A 122 17.52 5.09 -6.83
N PHE A 123 16.48 5.08 -7.64
CA PHE A 123 16.40 5.81 -8.90
C PHE A 123 15.12 6.62 -8.97
N ILE A 124 15.17 7.73 -9.70
CA ILE A 124 13.98 8.49 -10.10
C ILE A 124 13.78 8.27 -11.60
N ARG A 125 12.60 7.80 -12.01
CA ARG A 125 12.25 7.72 -13.44
C ARG A 125 11.67 9.06 -13.86
N ALA A 126 12.34 9.72 -14.81
CA ALA A 126 11.96 11.05 -15.23
C ALA A 126 12.18 11.26 -16.74
N LEU A 127 11.35 12.11 -17.33
CA LEU A 127 11.55 12.67 -18.66
C LEU A 127 12.65 13.74 -18.56
N HIS A 128 13.90 13.31 -18.70
CA HIS A 128 15.08 14.13 -18.41
C HIS A 128 15.82 14.57 -19.68
N PRO A 129 16.36 15.80 -19.74
CA PRO A 129 17.15 16.28 -20.87
C PRO A 129 18.32 15.35 -21.24
N GLN A 130 18.55 15.18 -22.54
CA GLN A 130 19.65 14.37 -23.09
C GLN A 130 20.68 15.20 -23.86
N ASN A 131 20.49 16.52 -23.91
CA ASN A 131 21.48 17.44 -24.42
C ASN A 131 22.82 17.27 -23.66
N GLU A 132 23.93 17.30 -24.39
CA GLU A 132 25.28 17.04 -23.84
C GLU A 132 25.65 17.94 -22.65
N ILE A 133 25.11 19.17 -22.60
CA ILE A 133 25.38 20.12 -21.52
C ILE A 133 24.39 19.93 -20.36
N CYS A 134 23.16 19.48 -20.65
CA CYS A 134 22.06 19.47 -19.69
C CYS A 134 21.80 18.12 -19.01
N CYS A 135 22.35 17.03 -19.53
CA CYS A 135 21.96 15.67 -19.15
C CYS A 135 22.44 15.21 -17.77
N ASP A 136 23.45 15.88 -17.20
CA ASP A 136 24.06 15.53 -15.92
C ASP A 136 24.07 16.69 -14.91
N LEU A 137 23.28 17.74 -15.12
CA LEU A 137 23.28 18.93 -14.25
C LEU A 137 22.94 18.61 -12.78
N LEU A 138 22.07 17.63 -12.54
CA LEU A 138 21.73 17.17 -11.18
C LEU A 138 22.92 16.52 -10.44
N LEU A 139 23.93 16.04 -11.18
CA LEU A 139 25.13 15.41 -10.65
C LEU A 139 26.29 16.41 -10.43
N LYS A 140 26.17 17.65 -10.94
CA LYS A 140 27.22 18.66 -10.91
C LYS A 140 27.20 19.47 -9.62
N LYS A 141 28.40 19.85 -9.17
CA LYS A 141 28.55 20.77 -8.04
C LYS A 141 28.25 22.20 -8.48
N ASN A 142 27.96 23.08 -7.51
CA ASN A 142 27.72 24.50 -7.75
C ASN A 142 28.82 25.17 -8.62
N ALA A 143 30.09 24.82 -8.38
CA ALA A 143 31.22 25.37 -9.13
C ALA A 143 31.19 24.99 -10.61
N ASP A 144 30.79 23.75 -10.93
CA ASP A 144 30.69 23.26 -12.31
C ASP A 144 29.50 23.88 -13.04
N LEU A 145 28.36 24.05 -12.35
CA LEU A 145 27.19 24.76 -12.88
C LEU A 145 27.52 26.22 -13.21
N LYS A 146 28.23 26.93 -12.32
CA LYS A 146 28.72 28.30 -12.59
C LYS A 146 29.61 28.37 -13.83
N LYS A 147 30.43 27.34 -14.06
CA LYS A 147 31.30 27.28 -15.22
C LYS A 147 30.49 27.19 -16.51
N ILE A 148 29.47 26.33 -16.55
CA ILE A 148 28.57 26.19 -17.71
C ILE A 148 27.84 27.50 -18.02
N VAL A 149 27.33 28.18 -16.98
CA VAL A 149 26.67 29.49 -17.12
C VAL A 149 27.61 30.53 -17.74
N LYS A 150 28.87 30.58 -17.32
CA LYS A 150 29.87 31.50 -17.87
C LYS A 150 30.30 31.13 -19.30
N ASP A 151 30.56 29.85 -19.56
CA ASP A 151 31.06 29.37 -20.85
C ASP A 151 30.03 29.55 -21.98
N ASN A 152 28.74 29.63 -21.64
CA ASN A 152 27.62 29.81 -22.59
C ASN A 152 26.93 31.18 -22.48
N ASP A 153 27.51 32.15 -21.76
CA ASP A 153 26.98 33.51 -21.56
C ASP A 153 25.49 33.54 -21.13
N ILE A 154 25.14 32.68 -20.18
CA ILE A 154 23.77 32.52 -19.68
C ILE A 154 23.50 33.55 -18.58
N ASN A 155 22.43 34.34 -18.72
CA ASN A 155 22.01 35.26 -17.67
C ASN A 155 21.35 34.48 -16.51
N CYS A 156 21.91 34.61 -15.30
CA CYS A 156 21.40 33.93 -14.12
C CYS A 156 21.36 34.88 -12.92
N GLU A 157 20.20 35.01 -12.30
CA GLU A 157 19.94 35.97 -11.22
C GLU A 157 20.71 35.64 -9.93
N ASN A 158 20.95 34.34 -9.67
CA ASN A 158 21.62 33.90 -8.46
C ASN A 158 22.56 32.73 -8.71
N LEU A 159 23.86 32.99 -8.57
CA LEU A 159 24.90 31.98 -8.77
C LEU A 159 25.17 31.11 -7.53
N THR A 160 24.64 31.42 -6.34
CA THR A 160 24.88 30.57 -5.15
C THR A 160 23.91 29.41 -5.01
N VAL A 161 22.81 29.42 -5.76
CA VAL A 161 21.73 28.44 -5.65
C VAL A 161 21.75 27.49 -6.84
N ASN A 162 21.94 26.20 -6.59
CA ASN A 162 22.03 25.19 -7.65
C ASN A 162 20.74 25.08 -8.48
N ALA A 163 19.57 25.06 -7.84
CA ALA A 163 18.28 25.02 -8.53
C ALA A 163 18.11 26.18 -9.54
N VAL A 164 18.49 27.41 -9.15
CA VAL A 164 18.41 28.59 -10.03
C VAL A 164 19.40 28.48 -11.20
N LEU A 165 20.61 27.99 -10.94
CA LEU A 165 21.60 27.72 -11.99
C LEU A 165 21.11 26.66 -12.98
N ARG A 166 20.61 25.52 -12.49
CA ARG A 166 20.12 24.42 -13.34
C ARG A 166 18.95 24.90 -14.22
N LYS A 167 17.98 25.61 -13.63
CA LYS A 167 16.86 26.20 -14.36
C LYS A 167 17.32 27.14 -15.46
N ALA A 168 18.23 28.08 -15.16
CA ALA A 168 18.76 29.01 -16.17
C ALA A 168 19.46 28.28 -17.33
N ILE A 169 20.21 27.20 -17.03
CA ILE A 169 20.85 26.37 -18.06
C ILE A 169 19.80 25.66 -18.91
N TRP A 170 18.82 24.99 -18.29
CA TRP A 170 17.76 24.30 -19.05
C TRP A 170 16.92 25.26 -19.90
N ASP A 171 16.55 26.43 -19.37
CA ASP A 171 15.79 27.45 -20.08
C ASP A 171 16.55 27.96 -21.32
N HIS A 172 17.87 28.13 -21.21
CA HIS A 172 18.71 28.52 -22.33
C HIS A 172 18.72 27.47 -23.45
N PHE A 173 18.73 26.18 -23.10
CA PHE A 173 18.77 25.07 -24.06
C PHE A 173 17.38 24.47 -24.37
N ASN A 174 16.28 25.11 -23.97
CA ASN A 174 14.93 24.56 -24.04
C ASN A 174 14.54 24.04 -25.45
N GLY A 175 15.00 24.72 -26.50
CA GLY A 175 14.77 24.31 -27.90
C GLY A 175 15.50 23.04 -28.36
N ASN A 176 16.41 22.48 -27.55
CA ASN A 176 17.24 21.31 -27.92
C ASN A 176 17.54 20.39 -26.72
N LEU A 177 16.62 20.27 -25.76
CA LEU A 177 16.81 19.40 -24.59
C LEU A 177 16.75 17.91 -24.94
N ASN A 178 15.99 17.53 -25.98
CA ASN A 178 15.79 16.14 -26.44
C ASN A 178 15.47 15.18 -25.28
N ALA A 179 14.56 15.59 -24.39
CA ALA A 179 14.28 14.85 -23.17
C ALA A 179 13.78 13.42 -23.47
N LYS A 180 14.26 12.47 -22.68
CA LYS A 180 13.88 11.05 -22.76
C LYS A 180 13.64 10.51 -21.37
N GLU A 181 12.80 9.49 -21.29
CA GLU A 181 12.54 8.80 -20.03
C GLU A 181 13.76 7.95 -19.65
N ILE A 182 14.40 8.32 -18.53
CA ILE A 182 15.58 7.66 -18.00
C ILE A 182 15.44 7.40 -16.51
N GLU A 183 16.30 6.54 -15.97
CA GLU A 183 16.44 6.30 -14.55
C GLU A 183 17.65 7.07 -14.01
N ILE A 184 17.40 8.08 -13.18
CA ILE A 184 18.44 8.91 -12.56
C ILE A 184 18.85 8.25 -11.25
N ASP A 185 20.10 7.81 -11.11
CA ASP A 185 20.62 7.23 -9.85
C ASP A 185 20.77 8.34 -8.79
N VAL A 186 19.99 8.21 -7.72
CA VAL A 186 19.99 9.15 -6.59
C VAL A 186 20.59 8.52 -5.33
N SER A 187 21.30 7.40 -5.47
CA SER A 187 21.92 6.68 -4.35
C SER A 187 23.28 7.25 -3.93
N LYS A 188 23.90 8.10 -4.76
CA LYS A 188 25.31 8.53 -4.62
C LYS A 188 25.50 9.99 -5.04
N GLY A 189 26.59 10.60 -4.59
CA GLY A 189 26.99 11.95 -5.05
C GLY A 189 26.02 13.06 -4.61
N GLU A 190 25.94 14.12 -5.41
CA GLU A 190 25.09 15.28 -5.14
C GLU A 190 23.58 14.92 -5.18
N THR A 191 23.17 14.00 -6.06
CA THR A 191 21.77 13.55 -6.18
C THR A 191 21.26 12.83 -4.93
N LYS A 192 22.15 12.30 -4.08
CA LYS A 192 21.76 11.74 -2.79
C LYS A 192 21.15 12.78 -1.86
N SER A 193 21.71 13.99 -1.83
CA SER A 193 21.16 15.07 -1.00
C SER A 193 19.75 15.48 -1.44
N ILE A 194 19.52 15.49 -2.77
CA ILE A 194 18.21 15.71 -3.38
C ILE A 194 17.24 14.61 -2.91
N TRP A 195 17.64 13.34 -2.97
CA TRP A 195 16.82 12.23 -2.49
C TRP A 195 16.50 12.33 -0.99
N ASP A 196 17.48 12.64 -0.15
CA ASP A 196 17.30 12.79 1.30
C ASP A 196 16.24 13.86 1.62
N GLN A 197 16.19 14.95 0.85
CA GLN A 197 15.14 15.97 0.97
C GLN A 197 13.79 15.49 0.44
N LEU A 198 13.75 14.88 -0.76
CA LEU A 198 12.51 14.37 -1.35
C LEU A 198 11.82 13.33 -0.46
N GLN A 199 12.61 12.52 0.24
CA GLN A 199 12.13 11.51 1.17
C GLN A 199 11.30 12.10 2.32
N THR A 200 11.55 13.36 2.71
CA THR A 200 10.77 14.04 3.76
C THR A 200 9.31 14.30 3.36
N PHE A 201 9.06 14.44 2.05
CA PHE A 201 7.72 14.65 1.49
C PHE A 201 6.95 13.35 1.24
N LEU A 202 7.62 12.19 1.36
CA LEU A 202 6.96 10.90 1.18
C LEU A 202 5.96 10.63 2.31
N PRO A 203 4.82 9.98 1.98
CA PRO A 203 3.88 9.52 2.99
C PRO A 203 4.54 8.60 4.01
N GLN A 204 4.09 8.70 5.26
CA GLN A 204 4.38 7.69 6.27
C GLN A 204 3.62 6.40 5.93
N TYR A 205 4.25 5.25 6.05
CA TYR A 205 3.62 3.96 5.78
C TYR A 205 3.59 3.10 7.05
N SER A 206 2.41 2.57 7.37
CA SER A 206 2.17 1.78 8.56
C SER A 206 1.45 0.49 8.21
N LEU A 207 2.17 -0.64 8.38
CA LEU A 207 1.65 -1.98 8.13
C LEU A 207 1.09 -2.60 9.42
N PHE A 208 -0.11 -3.16 9.36
CA PHE A 208 -0.78 -3.91 10.41
C PHE A 208 -1.05 -5.33 9.90
N GLN A 209 -0.34 -6.32 10.41
CA GLN A 209 -0.47 -7.72 9.98
C GLN A 209 -1.49 -8.48 10.83
N SER A 210 -2.21 -9.44 10.22
CA SER A 210 -3.27 -10.21 10.87
C SER A 210 -2.76 -11.33 11.78
N ASP A 211 -1.65 -11.98 11.42
CA ASP A 211 -1.19 -13.23 12.04
C ASP A 211 0.31 -13.23 12.38
N ARG A 212 0.66 -13.09 13.66
CA ARG A 212 1.97 -13.53 14.19
C ARG A 212 1.83 -14.24 15.54
N LYS A 213 2.87 -15.03 15.86
CA LYS A 213 2.96 -15.94 17.00
C LYS A 213 2.70 -15.23 18.32
N ASN A 214 1.69 -15.69 19.07
CA ASN A 214 1.47 -15.40 20.49
C ASN A 214 2.77 -15.61 21.28
N SER A 215 3.57 -14.57 21.38
CA SER A 215 4.79 -14.50 22.16
C SER A 215 4.75 -13.18 22.92
N ASP A 216 5.38 -13.11 24.08
CA ASP A 216 5.30 -11.95 24.97
C ASP A 216 5.78 -10.61 24.34
N GLY A 217 6.41 -10.67 23.16
CA GLY A 217 6.80 -9.52 22.32
C GLY A 217 5.84 -9.18 21.17
N ASP A 218 4.58 -9.62 21.22
CA ASP A 218 3.57 -9.41 20.17
C ASP A 218 3.43 -7.92 19.80
N SER A 219 3.66 -7.62 18.52
CA SER A 219 3.70 -6.28 17.94
C SER A 219 2.32 -5.75 17.55
N GLU A 220 1.34 -6.62 17.28
CA GLU A 220 0.00 -6.29 16.75
C GLU A 220 -0.73 -5.15 17.51
N VAL A 221 -0.61 -5.11 18.85
CA VAL A 221 -1.25 -4.05 19.67
C VAL A 221 -0.26 -2.97 20.12
N GLN A 222 1.05 -3.25 20.09
CA GLN A 222 2.06 -2.21 20.31
C GLN A 222 2.22 -1.31 19.08
N ASP A 223 1.97 -1.81 17.88
CA ASP A 223 2.19 -1.11 16.62
C ASP A 223 1.24 0.08 16.43
N PRO A 224 -0.07 0.00 16.73
CA PRO A 224 -0.94 1.18 16.74
C PRO A 224 -0.43 2.29 17.68
N MET A 225 0.06 1.90 18.86
CA MET A 225 0.56 2.87 19.86
C MET A 225 1.92 3.45 19.47
N LYS A 226 2.84 2.62 18.98
CA LYS A 226 4.13 3.08 18.43
C LYS A 226 3.92 4.00 17.24
N GLU A 227 2.94 3.70 16.40
CA GLU A 227 2.57 4.53 15.26
C GLU A 227 1.98 5.87 15.73
N ALA A 228 1.05 5.86 16.70
CA ALA A 228 0.56 7.08 17.33
C ALA A 228 1.69 7.92 17.93
N VAL A 229 2.65 7.29 18.62
CA VAL A 229 3.86 7.93 19.15
C VAL A 229 4.69 8.53 18.02
N LYS A 230 4.99 7.79 16.94
CA LYS A 230 5.75 8.30 15.79
C LYS A 230 5.09 9.55 15.19
N GLN A 231 3.77 9.55 15.07
CA GLN A 231 3.02 10.70 14.55
C GLN A 231 3.08 11.89 15.49
N ILE A 232 2.92 11.68 16.80
CA ILE A 232 3.05 12.72 17.82
C ILE A 232 4.47 13.32 17.78
N LEU A 233 5.50 12.46 17.73
CA LEU A 233 6.90 12.87 17.63
C LEU A 233 7.25 13.52 16.28
N GLY A 234 6.42 13.34 15.25
CA GLY A 234 6.55 14.02 13.96
C GLY A 234 6.00 15.44 13.94
N ASN A 235 5.40 15.92 15.04
CA ASN A 235 4.90 17.30 15.14
C ASN A 235 6.04 18.28 15.45
N ASP A 236 6.15 19.35 14.67
CA ASP A 236 7.24 20.35 14.78
C ASP A 236 7.40 20.96 16.18
N GLY A 237 6.29 21.22 16.89
CA GLY A 237 6.34 21.78 18.26
C GLY A 237 6.91 20.80 19.29
N ILE A 238 6.61 19.51 19.12
CA ILE A 238 7.16 18.45 19.98
C ILE A 238 8.62 18.21 19.65
N ILE A 239 9.00 18.21 18.36
CA ILE A 239 10.40 18.11 17.93
C ILE A 239 11.24 19.21 18.57
N ALA A 240 10.78 20.48 18.53
CA ALA A 240 11.48 21.59 19.12
C ALA A 240 11.68 21.41 20.64
N SER A 241 10.64 20.95 21.35
CA SER A 241 10.71 20.68 22.79
C SER A 241 11.71 19.57 23.12
N LEU A 242 11.74 18.50 22.32
CA LEU A 242 12.67 17.38 22.51
C LEU A 242 14.12 17.79 22.22
N GLN A 243 14.34 18.70 21.27
CA GLN A 243 15.67 19.28 21.02
C GLN A 243 16.14 20.11 22.23
N GLU A 244 15.26 20.87 22.87
CA GLU A 244 15.59 21.62 24.09
C GLU A 244 15.96 20.68 25.25
N VAL A 245 15.21 19.58 25.42
CA VAL A 245 15.53 18.56 26.43
C VAL A 245 16.88 17.89 26.12
N ALA A 246 17.12 17.51 24.86
CA ALA A 246 18.38 16.91 24.43
C ALA A 246 19.58 17.82 24.75
N GLN A 247 19.44 19.12 24.48
CA GLN A 247 20.46 20.12 24.78
C GLN A 247 20.78 20.17 26.28
N LYS A 248 19.75 20.25 27.14
CA LYS A 248 19.97 20.29 28.60
C LYS A 248 20.66 19.03 29.13
N VAL A 249 20.32 17.87 28.59
CA VAL A 249 20.95 16.58 28.97
C VAL A 249 22.41 16.55 28.53
N GLU A 250 22.72 17.01 27.32
CA GLU A 250 24.08 17.10 26.80
C GLU A 250 24.95 18.05 27.65
N GLU A 251 24.44 19.23 28.01
CA GLU A 251 25.12 20.19 28.89
C GLU A 251 25.49 19.55 30.24
N HIS A 252 24.54 18.90 30.92
CA HIS A 252 24.79 18.25 32.21
C HIS A 252 25.74 17.03 32.09
N LEU A 253 25.65 16.25 31.02
CA LEU A 253 26.56 15.13 30.80
C LEU A 253 28.00 15.62 30.62
N ASN A 254 28.20 16.71 29.89
CA ASN A 254 29.50 17.33 29.73
C ASN A 254 30.08 17.79 31.08
N GLU A 255 29.27 18.39 31.95
CA GLU A 255 29.70 18.79 33.30
C GLU A 255 30.14 17.58 34.14
N VAL A 256 29.35 16.51 34.15
CA VAL A 256 29.67 15.29 34.91
C VAL A 256 30.95 14.63 34.39
N VAL A 257 31.09 14.53 33.07
CA VAL A 257 32.26 13.97 32.41
C VAL A 257 33.51 14.79 32.74
N ALA A 258 33.43 16.11 32.63
CA ALA A 258 34.53 17.01 32.94
C ALA A 258 34.97 16.86 34.40
N SER A 259 34.01 16.87 35.34
CA SER A 259 34.28 16.67 36.76
C SER A 259 34.89 15.30 37.05
N THR A 260 34.42 14.25 36.38
CA THR A 260 34.94 12.88 36.54
C THR A 260 36.38 12.79 36.03
N LEU A 261 36.69 13.36 34.86
CA LEU A 261 38.05 13.38 34.31
C LEU A 261 39.00 14.21 35.18
N GLU A 262 38.53 15.32 35.75
CA GLU A 262 39.29 16.12 36.70
C GLU A 262 39.62 15.33 37.97
N LYS A 263 38.63 14.63 38.55
CA LYS A 263 38.86 13.71 39.68
C LYS A 263 39.77 12.54 39.35
N LEU A 264 39.71 12.05 38.12
CA LEU A 264 40.60 10.99 37.68
C LEU A 264 42.03 11.50 37.49
N ARG A 265 42.21 12.74 37.00
CA ARG A 265 43.52 13.42 36.92
C ARG A 265 44.16 13.63 38.29
N GLU A 266 43.36 13.95 39.32
CA GLU A 266 43.84 14.03 40.71
C GLU A 266 44.45 12.70 41.20
N MET A 267 43.96 11.56 40.69
CA MET A 267 44.42 10.22 41.08
C MET A 267 45.50 9.64 40.17
N ASN A 268 45.38 9.84 38.85
CA ASN A 268 46.28 9.33 37.82
C ASN A 268 46.13 10.12 36.51
N SER A 269 47.09 11.03 36.24
CA SER A 269 47.08 11.88 35.05
C SER A 269 47.19 11.08 33.75
N ASP A 270 48.04 10.05 33.72
CA ASP A 270 48.32 9.27 32.52
C ASP A 270 47.08 8.51 32.03
N ILE A 271 46.28 7.98 32.96
CA ILE A 271 45.01 7.32 32.63
C ILE A 271 43.99 8.35 32.15
N ALA A 272 43.85 9.48 32.84
CA ALA A 272 42.86 10.49 32.47
C ALA A 272 43.13 11.12 31.09
N ASP A 273 44.39 11.37 30.75
CA ASP A 273 44.77 11.94 29.46
C ASP A 273 44.68 10.92 28.30
N SER A 274 44.58 9.62 28.61
CA SER A 274 44.30 8.56 27.64
C SER A 274 42.81 8.35 27.33
N LEU A 275 41.91 8.94 28.13
CA LEU A 275 40.46 8.78 27.99
C LEU A 275 39.84 9.95 27.22
N THR A 276 39.08 9.65 26.18
CA THR A 276 38.28 10.65 25.45
C THR A 276 36.81 10.37 25.70
N PRO A 277 36.04 11.36 26.19
CA PRO A 277 34.62 11.15 26.38
C PRO A 277 33.90 11.04 25.05
N VAL A 278 32.99 10.07 24.97
CA VAL A 278 32.13 9.85 23.80
C VAL A 278 30.70 10.11 24.24
N ILE A 279 30.20 11.30 23.93
CA ILE A 279 28.81 11.66 24.15
C ILE A 279 28.09 11.54 22.81
N PRO A 280 27.00 10.74 22.74
CA PRO A 280 26.23 10.62 21.52
C PRO A 280 25.65 11.99 21.14
N PRO A 281 25.77 12.41 19.86
CA PRO A 281 25.24 13.69 19.41
C PRO A 281 23.72 13.72 19.54
N ARG A 282 23.14 14.88 19.80
CA ARG A 282 21.69 15.08 20.00
C ARG A 282 20.83 14.49 18.88
N GLU A 283 21.32 14.50 17.63
CA GLU A 283 20.64 13.94 16.46
C GLU A 283 20.57 12.40 16.47
N SER A 284 21.37 11.74 17.31
CA SER A 284 21.38 10.28 17.48
C SER A 284 20.39 9.77 18.53
N LEU A 285 19.73 10.65 19.28
CA LEU A 285 18.76 10.28 20.31
C LEU A 285 17.49 9.72 19.68
N LYS A 286 17.20 8.46 19.99
CA LYS A 286 16.00 7.75 19.52
C LYS A 286 14.84 7.94 20.49
N TRP A 287 14.16 9.07 20.42
CA TRP A 287 13.02 9.37 21.30
C TRP A 287 11.89 8.33 21.24
N VAL A 288 11.72 7.65 20.10
CA VAL A 288 10.78 6.53 19.95
C VAL A 288 11.06 5.40 20.95
N ASP A 289 12.33 5.14 21.28
CA ASP A 289 12.72 4.08 22.21
C ASP A 289 12.30 4.38 23.66
N VAL A 290 12.20 5.66 24.02
CA VAL A 290 11.71 6.11 25.35
C VAL A 290 10.26 5.71 25.57
N PHE A 291 9.45 5.73 24.51
CA PHE A 291 8.02 5.41 24.54
C PHE A 291 7.73 3.96 24.10
N ARG A 292 8.75 3.10 24.02
CA ARG A 292 8.61 1.72 23.52
C ARG A 292 7.63 0.85 24.33
N ASN A 293 7.40 1.21 25.60
CA ASN A 293 6.54 0.48 26.52
C ASN A 293 5.11 1.05 26.63
N VAL A 294 4.72 2.02 25.79
CA VAL A 294 3.33 2.51 25.76
C VAL A 294 2.41 1.37 25.35
N SER A 295 1.52 0.96 26.26
CA SER A 295 0.54 -0.10 26.02
C SER A 295 -0.76 0.20 26.75
N ILE A 296 -1.87 -0.33 26.22
CA ILE A 296 -3.16 -0.31 26.91
C ILE A 296 -3.22 -1.56 27.80
N CYS A 297 -3.43 -1.38 29.10
CA CYS A 297 -3.67 -2.46 30.05
C CYS A 297 -5.17 -2.61 30.31
N GLY A 298 -5.64 -3.85 30.44
CA GLY A 298 -7.00 -4.14 30.94
C GLY A 298 -7.01 -4.28 32.47
N ASP A 299 -8.12 -4.80 33.01
CA ASP A 299 -8.24 -5.10 34.44
C ASP A 299 -7.05 -5.93 34.96
N GLN A 300 -6.56 -5.60 36.16
CA GLN A 300 -5.41 -6.23 36.83
C GLN A 300 -4.06 -6.10 36.11
N ASP A 301 -3.85 -5.00 35.38
CA ASP A 301 -2.59 -4.69 34.67
C ASP A 301 -2.17 -5.74 33.63
N ILE A 302 -3.12 -6.58 33.18
CA ILE A 302 -2.83 -7.57 32.13
C ILE A 302 -2.66 -6.82 30.81
N PRO A 303 -1.46 -6.89 30.19
CA PRO A 303 -1.20 -6.24 28.92
C PRO A 303 -2.14 -6.75 27.83
N ILE A 304 -2.61 -5.87 26.96
CA ILE A 304 -3.57 -6.24 25.90
C ILE A 304 -3.03 -7.28 24.91
N ASN A 305 -1.70 -7.37 24.71
CA ASN A 305 -1.08 -8.43 23.92
C ASN A 305 -1.27 -9.84 24.54
N LYS A 306 -1.61 -9.92 25.83
CA LYS A 306 -1.97 -11.17 26.53
C LYS A 306 -3.49 -11.42 26.60
N ARG A 307 -4.32 -10.54 26.04
CA ARG A 307 -5.78 -10.72 25.96
C ARG A 307 -6.13 -11.51 24.69
N GLY A 308 -7.31 -12.15 24.70
CA GLY A 308 -7.80 -12.92 23.56
C GLY A 308 -7.90 -12.08 22.28
N SER A 309 -7.75 -12.73 21.13
CA SER A 309 -7.76 -12.10 19.79
C SER A 309 -8.91 -11.09 19.65
N GLY A 310 -10.15 -11.44 20.03
CA GLY A 310 -11.29 -10.53 19.95
C GLY A 310 -11.10 -9.16 20.64
N VAL A 311 -10.42 -9.10 21.80
CA VAL A 311 -10.14 -7.83 22.51
C VAL A 311 -9.06 -7.03 21.80
N LYS A 312 -7.99 -7.69 21.32
CA LYS A 312 -6.92 -7.05 20.54
C LYS A 312 -7.51 -6.33 19.31
N ARG A 313 -8.39 -7.02 18.58
CA ARG A 313 -9.03 -6.49 17.36
C ARG A 313 -10.07 -5.41 17.65
N LEU A 314 -10.82 -5.49 18.76
CA LEU A 314 -11.70 -4.39 19.19
C LEU A 314 -10.91 -3.11 19.52
N VAL A 315 -9.72 -3.23 20.11
CA VAL A 315 -8.87 -2.06 20.33
C VAL A 315 -8.31 -1.53 19.03
N LEU A 316 -7.87 -2.39 18.11
CA LEU A 316 -7.45 -1.96 16.77
C LEU A 316 -8.58 -1.22 16.03
N LEU A 317 -9.81 -1.76 16.07
CA LEU A 317 -10.99 -1.12 15.51
C LEU A 317 -11.23 0.26 16.12
N ASN A 318 -11.22 0.38 17.44
CA ASN A 318 -11.47 1.66 18.11
C ASN A 318 -10.31 2.64 17.94
N PHE A 319 -9.08 2.17 17.78
CA PHE A 319 -7.93 2.99 17.38
C PHE A 319 -8.19 3.64 16.02
N PHE A 320 -8.54 2.85 15.00
CA PHE A 320 -8.80 3.41 13.66
C PHE A 320 -10.01 4.34 13.63
N ARG A 321 -11.05 4.05 14.42
CA ARG A 321 -12.19 4.96 14.59
C ARG A 321 -11.77 6.29 15.21
N ALA A 322 -11.03 6.25 16.31
CA ALA A 322 -10.52 7.45 16.97
C ALA A 322 -9.58 8.24 16.06
N GLU A 323 -8.77 7.55 15.27
CA GLU A 323 -7.83 8.16 14.33
C GLU A 323 -8.55 8.85 13.16
N ALA A 324 -9.58 8.21 12.60
CA ALA A 324 -10.44 8.82 11.59
C ALA A 324 -11.08 10.11 12.12
N GLU A 325 -11.65 10.06 13.33
CA GLU A 325 -12.25 11.24 13.98
C GLU A 325 -11.22 12.34 14.25
N ARG A 326 -10.01 11.98 14.68
CA ARG A 326 -8.93 12.94 14.98
C ARG A 326 -8.48 13.67 13.71
N ARG A 327 -8.21 12.92 12.63
CA ARG A 327 -7.69 13.48 11.37
C ARG A 327 -8.68 14.40 10.67
N LEU A 328 -9.97 14.04 10.69
CA LEU A 328 -11.04 14.89 10.17
C LEU A 328 -11.16 16.23 10.92
N LYS A 329 -10.72 16.30 12.18
CA LYS A 329 -10.80 17.52 13.02
C LYS A 329 -9.57 18.41 12.94
N THR A 330 -8.37 17.83 12.84
CA THR A 330 -7.10 18.57 12.99
C THR A 330 -6.50 19.09 11.68
N GLY A 331 -7.02 18.67 10.52
CA GLY A 331 -6.86 19.33 9.22
C GLY A 331 -5.45 19.51 8.64
N ASN A 332 -4.39 19.10 9.33
CA ASN A 332 -3.03 19.26 8.81
C ASN A 332 -2.07 18.20 9.40
N SER A 333 -2.10 17.01 8.83
CA SER A 333 -1.14 15.94 9.14
C SER A 333 -0.36 15.56 7.90
N ARG A 334 0.92 15.21 8.09
CA ARG A 334 1.76 14.53 7.10
C ARG A 334 0.97 13.39 6.44
N SER A 335 1.15 13.23 5.13
CA SER A 335 0.50 12.15 4.37
C SER A 335 0.80 10.79 4.98
N ILE A 336 -0.22 9.94 5.10
CA ILE A 336 -0.09 8.58 5.64
C ILE A 336 -0.77 7.55 4.75
N ILE A 337 -0.22 6.35 4.77
CA ILE A 337 -0.78 5.16 4.15
C ILE A 337 -0.92 4.11 5.25
N TYR A 338 -2.17 3.77 5.58
CA TYR A 338 -2.49 2.66 6.46
C TYR A 338 -2.65 1.40 5.62
N ALA A 339 -1.81 0.39 5.88
CA ALA A 339 -1.89 -0.89 5.22
C ALA A 339 -2.30 -1.96 6.23
N ILE A 340 -3.45 -2.60 6.02
CA ILE A 340 -3.98 -3.59 6.96
C ILE A 340 -4.23 -4.92 6.24
N GLU A 341 -3.61 -5.98 6.75
CA GLU A 341 -3.85 -7.33 6.27
C GLU A 341 -5.08 -7.93 6.94
N GLU A 342 -5.99 -8.47 6.12
CA GLU A 342 -7.16 -9.26 6.54
C GLU A 342 -7.81 -8.78 7.84
N PRO A 343 -8.25 -7.51 7.90
CA PRO A 343 -8.75 -6.91 9.14
C PRO A 343 -10.01 -7.60 9.68
N GLU A 344 -10.69 -8.40 8.87
CA GLU A 344 -11.83 -9.21 9.23
C GLU A 344 -11.50 -10.51 9.97
N THR A 345 -10.23 -10.94 9.96
CA THR A 345 -9.84 -12.25 10.48
C THR A 345 -10.22 -12.39 11.95
N SER A 346 -10.87 -13.51 12.28
CA SER A 346 -11.42 -13.80 13.61
C SER A 346 -12.48 -12.81 14.13
N GLN A 347 -13.13 -12.02 13.25
CA GLN A 347 -14.24 -11.12 13.62
C GLN A 347 -15.61 -11.70 13.30
N HIS A 348 -16.58 -11.46 14.19
CA HIS A 348 -18.00 -11.69 13.90
C HIS A 348 -18.48 -10.73 12.79
N THR A 349 -19.37 -11.17 11.90
CA THR A 349 -19.83 -10.41 10.72
C THR A 349 -20.33 -9.00 11.05
N LYS A 350 -20.99 -8.83 12.20
CA LYS A 350 -21.41 -7.50 12.69
C LYS A 350 -20.24 -6.53 12.88
N HIS A 351 -19.10 -7.00 13.39
CA HIS A 351 -17.91 -6.17 13.61
C HIS A 351 -17.14 -5.91 12.32
N GLN A 352 -17.12 -6.88 11.39
CA GLN A 352 -16.55 -6.68 10.05
C GLN A 352 -17.21 -5.48 9.36
N LYS A 353 -18.54 -5.37 9.40
CA LYS A 353 -19.28 -4.22 8.83
C LYS A 353 -18.89 -2.87 9.47
N VAL A 354 -18.75 -2.83 10.79
CA VAL A 354 -18.35 -1.61 11.52
C VAL A 354 -16.92 -1.21 11.15
N LEU A 355 -16.04 -2.20 11.02
CA LEU A 355 -14.64 -2.01 10.66
C LEU A 355 -14.47 -1.48 9.24
N ILE A 356 -15.17 -2.04 8.26
CA ILE A 356 -15.12 -1.55 6.88
C ILE A 356 -15.65 -0.12 6.78
N LYS A 357 -16.73 0.20 7.50
CA LYS A 357 -17.23 1.57 7.57
C LYS A 357 -16.18 2.54 8.14
N ALA A 358 -15.46 2.14 9.19
CA ALA A 358 -14.41 2.97 9.78
C ALA A 358 -13.26 3.22 8.80
N PHE A 359 -12.87 2.23 8.00
CA PHE A 359 -11.84 2.39 6.97
C PHE A 359 -12.29 3.30 5.80
N ILE A 360 -13.55 3.21 5.39
CA ILE A 360 -14.14 4.12 4.40
C ILE A 360 -14.18 5.56 4.94
N GLU A 361 -14.46 5.75 6.23
CA GLU A 361 -14.41 7.08 6.86
C GLU A 361 -12.97 7.60 6.97
N LEU A 362 -12.02 6.72 7.31
CA LEU A 362 -10.60 7.05 7.41
C LEU A 362 -9.99 7.44 6.06
N SER A 363 -10.33 6.74 4.97
CA SER A 363 -9.84 7.06 3.62
C SER A 363 -10.35 8.39 3.10
N LYS A 364 -11.46 8.91 3.62
CA LYS A 364 -11.99 10.23 3.28
C LYS A 364 -11.28 11.38 4.00
N ALA A 365 -10.44 11.09 5.00
CA ALA A 365 -9.67 12.11 5.69
C ALA A 365 -8.56 12.66 4.79
N ASP A 366 -8.27 13.95 4.91
CA ASP A 366 -7.21 14.57 4.12
C ASP A 366 -5.86 13.88 4.33
N ASN A 367 -5.09 13.79 3.24
CA ASN A 367 -3.75 13.21 3.24
C ASN A 367 -3.69 11.76 3.79
N THR A 368 -4.75 10.99 3.66
CA THR A 368 -4.84 9.62 4.18
C THR A 368 -5.21 8.65 3.06
N GLN A 369 -4.47 7.55 2.97
CA GLN A 369 -4.81 6.41 2.11
C GLN A 369 -4.91 5.14 2.94
N VAL A 370 -5.82 4.26 2.56
CA VAL A 370 -6.05 2.98 3.25
C VAL A 370 -5.94 1.85 2.22
N LEU A 371 -5.01 0.93 2.46
CA LEU A 371 -4.81 -0.28 1.67
C LEU A 371 -5.20 -1.47 2.53
N LEU A 372 -6.10 -2.31 2.02
CA LEU A 372 -6.56 -3.51 2.71
C LEU A 372 -6.27 -4.75 1.86
N THR A 373 -6.05 -5.89 2.51
CA THR A 373 -6.21 -7.20 1.87
C THR A 373 -7.40 -7.90 2.47
N THR A 374 -8.15 -8.65 1.68
CA THR A 374 -9.28 -9.44 2.19
C THR A 374 -9.45 -10.72 1.41
N HIS A 375 -9.93 -11.76 2.10
CA HIS A 375 -10.47 -12.97 1.48
C HIS A 375 -11.97 -13.16 1.82
N SER A 376 -12.61 -12.16 2.41
CA SER A 376 -13.96 -12.24 2.92
C SER A 376 -14.96 -11.59 1.97
N SER A 377 -15.90 -12.40 1.48
CA SER A 377 -17.01 -11.90 0.67
C SER A 377 -17.92 -10.94 1.43
N ASN A 378 -18.02 -11.08 2.76
CA ASN A 378 -18.75 -10.12 3.59
C ASN A 378 -18.10 -8.73 3.60
N VAL A 379 -16.77 -8.66 3.50
CA VAL A 379 -16.05 -7.39 3.38
C VAL A 379 -16.27 -6.79 1.99
N VAL A 380 -16.11 -7.60 0.95
CA VAL A 380 -16.33 -7.18 -0.45
C VAL A 380 -17.74 -6.62 -0.65
N LYS A 381 -18.76 -7.25 -0.05
CA LYS A 381 -20.16 -6.79 -0.09
C LYS A 381 -20.39 -5.42 0.56
N GLY A 382 -19.45 -4.92 1.35
CA GLY A 382 -19.53 -3.61 2.02
C GLY A 382 -18.72 -2.50 1.33
N LEU A 383 -18.14 -2.77 0.16
CA LEU A 383 -17.24 -1.88 -0.57
C LEU A 383 -17.83 -1.51 -1.95
N GLU A 384 -17.27 -0.46 -2.55
CA GLU A 384 -17.58 -0.06 -3.93
C GLU A 384 -16.60 -0.71 -4.91
N PHE A 385 -17.03 -0.93 -6.15
CA PHE A 385 -16.21 -1.59 -7.19
C PHE A 385 -14.87 -0.87 -7.43
N ASP A 386 -14.90 0.46 -7.43
CA ASP A 386 -13.71 1.30 -7.58
C ASP A 386 -12.67 1.05 -6.48
N ASN A 387 -13.09 0.58 -5.30
CA ASN A 387 -12.18 0.25 -4.21
C ASN A 387 -11.43 -1.07 -4.44
N LEU A 388 -11.93 -1.95 -5.31
CA LEU A 388 -11.47 -3.34 -5.40
C LEU A 388 -10.40 -3.50 -6.48
N ARG A 389 -9.35 -4.27 -6.17
CA ARG A 389 -8.34 -4.73 -7.13
C ARG A 389 -8.23 -6.24 -7.01
N LEU A 390 -8.66 -6.94 -8.05
CA LEU A 390 -8.62 -8.40 -8.08
C LEU A 390 -7.24 -8.87 -8.56
N ILE A 391 -6.58 -9.67 -7.74
CA ILE A 391 -5.34 -10.35 -8.11
C ILE A 391 -5.71 -11.73 -8.66
N SER A 392 -5.40 -11.95 -9.93
CA SER A 392 -5.60 -13.23 -10.62
C SER A 392 -4.28 -13.76 -11.17
N ILE A 393 -4.33 -15.00 -11.68
CA ILE A 393 -3.26 -15.62 -12.46
C ILE A 393 -3.78 -15.83 -13.89
N ASP A 394 -2.97 -15.51 -14.89
CA ASP A 394 -3.26 -15.83 -16.30
C ASP A 394 -2.92 -17.27 -16.65
N ASP A 395 -3.22 -17.69 -17.89
CA ASP A 395 -2.97 -19.05 -18.38
C ASP A 395 -1.47 -19.42 -18.35
N ASP A 396 -0.58 -18.43 -18.40
CA ASP A 396 0.87 -18.59 -18.34
C ASP A 396 1.42 -18.61 -16.90
N GLY A 397 0.56 -18.47 -15.88
CA GLY A 397 0.94 -18.48 -14.48
C GLY A 397 1.39 -17.12 -13.92
N HIS A 398 1.29 -16.04 -14.69
CA HIS A 398 1.68 -14.69 -14.28
C HIS A 398 0.56 -13.98 -13.52
N LYS A 399 0.95 -13.10 -12.59
CA LYS A 399 0.01 -12.29 -11.82
C LYS A 399 -0.54 -11.17 -12.68
N LEU A 400 -1.87 -11.05 -12.70
CA LEU A 400 -2.59 -9.95 -13.31
C LEU A 400 -3.42 -9.21 -12.26
N ILE A 401 -3.48 -7.89 -12.41
CA ILE A 401 -4.37 -7.04 -11.62
C ILE A 401 -5.53 -6.64 -12.51
N LEU A 402 -6.71 -7.08 -12.12
CA LEU A 402 -7.95 -6.73 -12.79
C LEU A 402 -8.67 -5.68 -11.94
N ASN A 403 -8.99 -4.54 -12.56
CA ASN A 403 -10.06 -3.72 -12.02
C ASN A 403 -11.35 -4.54 -12.07
N VAL A 404 -12.24 -4.28 -11.13
CA VAL A 404 -13.48 -5.03 -11.01
C VAL A 404 -14.50 -4.51 -12.03
N ASP A 405 -14.22 -4.81 -13.29
CA ASP A 405 -15.06 -4.56 -14.47
C ASP A 405 -15.24 -5.85 -15.30
N VAL A 406 -14.88 -7.03 -14.75
CA VAL A 406 -15.03 -8.32 -15.44
C VAL A 406 -16.52 -8.65 -15.51
N ASN A 407 -17.13 -8.18 -16.58
CA ASN A 407 -18.56 -8.12 -16.78
C ASN A 407 -19.00 -9.31 -17.64
N SER A 408 -19.43 -10.40 -17.01
CA SER A 408 -20.42 -11.26 -17.68
C SER A 408 -21.74 -10.50 -17.74
N LEU A 409 -22.11 -9.82 -16.65
CA LEU A 409 -23.25 -8.92 -16.60
C LEU A 409 -22.86 -7.53 -17.13
N PRO A 410 -23.75 -6.78 -17.82
CA PRO A 410 -23.42 -5.45 -18.36
C PRO A 410 -23.22 -4.37 -17.28
N TYR A 411 -23.30 -4.76 -16.01
CA TYR A 411 -23.10 -3.92 -14.85
C TYR A 411 -22.18 -4.65 -13.85
N PRO A 412 -21.39 -3.93 -13.06
CA PRO A 412 -20.55 -4.54 -12.04
C PRO A 412 -21.40 -5.29 -11.00
N SER A 413 -21.07 -6.57 -10.74
CA SER A 413 -21.77 -7.42 -9.76
C SER A 413 -20.81 -7.90 -8.68
N LEU A 414 -21.08 -7.57 -7.41
CA LEU A 414 -20.28 -8.06 -6.26
C LEU A 414 -20.35 -9.58 -6.12
N ASN A 415 -21.43 -10.20 -6.59
CA ASN A 415 -21.53 -11.65 -6.62
C ASN A 415 -20.61 -12.25 -7.70
N GLU A 416 -20.49 -11.60 -8.87
CA GLU A 416 -19.49 -11.97 -9.87
C GLU A 416 -18.06 -11.77 -9.36
N VAL A 417 -17.80 -10.72 -8.57
CA VAL A 417 -16.51 -10.55 -7.88
C VAL A 417 -16.23 -11.71 -6.95
N ASN A 418 -17.17 -12.05 -6.06
CA ASN A 418 -17.00 -13.12 -5.09
C ASN A 418 -16.80 -14.47 -5.80
N TYR A 419 -17.54 -14.73 -6.88
CA TYR A 419 -17.36 -15.90 -7.71
C TYR A 419 -15.96 -15.92 -8.34
N THR A 420 -15.52 -14.83 -8.97
CA THR A 420 -14.25 -14.78 -9.69
C THR A 420 -13.06 -14.82 -8.72
N ALA A 421 -13.15 -14.10 -7.60
CA ALA A 421 -12.09 -14.00 -6.61
C ALA A 421 -11.96 -15.25 -5.73
N PHE A 422 -13.08 -15.83 -5.32
CA PHE A 422 -13.12 -16.87 -4.28
C PHE A 422 -13.68 -18.20 -4.77
N GLY A 423 -14.24 -18.25 -5.98
CA GLY A 423 -15.02 -19.40 -6.44
C GLY A 423 -16.35 -19.54 -5.70
N GLU A 424 -16.84 -18.47 -5.04
CA GLU A 424 -18.06 -18.53 -4.24
C GLU A 424 -19.28 -18.71 -5.16
N ILE A 425 -19.87 -19.89 -5.08
CA ILE A 425 -21.18 -20.19 -5.65
C ILE A 425 -22.25 -19.82 -4.61
N SER A 426 -23.24 -19.03 -5.02
CA SER A 426 -24.29 -18.56 -4.13
C SER A 426 -25.64 -18.51 -4.84
N ASP A 427 -26.71 -18.69 -4.07
CA ASP A 427 -28.08 -18.57 -4.54
C ASP A 427 -28.36 -17.15 -5.05
N GLU A 428 -27.76 -16.13 -4.42
CA GLU A 428 -27.84 -14.74 -4.86
C GLU A 428 -27.22 -14.53 -6.24
N TYR A 429 -26.02 -15.10 -6.49
CA TYR A 429 -25.40 -14.97 -7.81
C TYR A 429 -26.20 -15.71 -8.89
N HIS A 430 -26.68 -16.91 -8.58
CA HIS A 430 -27.55 -17.66 -9.48
C HIS A 430 -28.82 -16.86 -9.82
N ASN A 431 -29.47 -16.30 -8.80
CA ASN A 431 -30.67 -15.49 -8.95
C ASN A 431 -30.44 -14.22 -9.77
N GLU A 432 -29.26 -13.61 -9.64
CA GLU A 432 -28.87 -12.41 -10.37
C GLU A 432 -28.64 -12.73 -11.86
N LEU A 433 -27.87 -13.77 -12.18
CA LEU A 433 -27.67 -14.22 -13.56
C LEU A 433 -28.99 -14.61 -14.23
N PHE A 434 -29.85 -15.34 -13.51
CA PHE A 434 -31.18 -15.71 -14.01
C PHE A 434 -32.05 -14.48 -14.27
N GLY A 435 -32.09 -13.54 -13.31
CA GLY A 435 -32.85 -12.31 -13.42
C GLY A 435 -32.42 -11.45 -14.60
N PHE A 436 -31.13 -11.43 -14.91
CA PHE A 436 -30.59 -10.75 -16.09
C PHE A 436 -31.03 -11.41 -17.41
N ILE A 437 -30.88 -12.74 -17.53
CA ILE A 437 -31.35 -13.49 -18.71
C ILE A 437 -32.86 -13.29 -18.92
N GLU A 438 -33.64 -13.24 -17.83
CA GLU A 438 -35.07 -12.96 -17.86
C GLU A 438 -35.37 -11.52 -18.29
N SER A 439 -34.65 -10.52 -17.78
CA SER A 439 -34.86 -9.12 -18.15
C SER A 439 -34.54 -8.81 -19.61
N GLU A 440 -33.57 -9.51 -20.19
CA GLU A 440 -33.21 -9.40 -21.61
C GLU A 440 -34.14 -10.21 -22.53
N ALA A 441 -35.16 -10.89 -21.99
CA ALA A 441 -36.06 -11.79 -22.71
C ALA A 441 -35.32 -12.94 -23.43
N TRP A 442 -34.17 -13.35 -22.91
CA TRP A 442 -33.34 -14.45 -23.46
C TRP A 442 -33.71 -15.82 -22.89
N LEU A 443 -34.63 -15.86 -21.95
CA LEU A 443 -34.94 -17.07 -21.19
C LEU A 443 -35.45 -18.23 -22.05
N ASP A 444 -36.24 -17.96 -23.10
CA ASP A 444 -36.71 -19.01 -24.02
C ASP A 444 -35.59 -19.54 -24.92
N ASP A 445 -34.74 -18.63 -25.44
CA ASP A 445 -33.57 -18.99 -26.25
C ASP A 445 -32.56 -19.81 -25.44
N TYR A 446 -32.27 -19.39 -24.21
CA TYR A 446 -31.41 -20.11 -23.27
C TYR A 446 -31.87 -21.56 -23.04
N LYS A 447 -33.18 -21.84 -23.07
CA LYS A 447 -33.75 -23.16 -22.76
C LYS A 447 -33.74 -24.15 -23.92
N LEU A 448 -33.57 -23.70 -25.17
CA LEU A 448 -33.80 -24.52 -26.35
C LEU A 448 -32.95 -25.81 -26.38
N ASP A 449 -31.67 -25.70 -26.04
CA ASP A 449 -30.70 -26.80 -26.16
C ASP A 449 -30.33 -27.43 -24.81
N LYS A 450 -31.16 -27.24 -23.77
CA LYS A 450 -30.87 -27.72 -22.41
C LYS A 450 -31.65 -28.96 -22.05
N GLU A 451 -30.98 -29.89 -21.38
CA GLU A 451 -31.62 -31.05 -20.78
C GLU A 451 -32.68 -30.62 -19.76
N ARG A 452 -33.80 -31.34 -19.78
CA ARG A 452 -34.93 -31.11 -18.88
C ARG A 452 -35.01 -32.21 -17.84
N LYS A 453 -35.49 -31.85 -16.65
CA LYS A 453 -35.73 -32.75 -15.54
C LYS A 453 -37.12 -32.53 -14.96
N ALA A 454 -37.67 -33.59 -14.37
CA ALA A 454 -38.94 -33.53 -13.67
C ALA A 454 -38.86 -32.62 -12.43
N TYR A 455 -39.87 -31.77 -12.26
CA TYR A 455 -40.08 -30.91 -11.10
C TYR A 455 -41.55 -30.98 -10.67
N ASN A 456 -41.79 -31.43 -9.44
CA ASN A 456 -43.10 -31.47 -8.81
C ASN A 456 -43.47 -30.09 -8.28
N LYS A 457 -44.35 -29.38 -8.98
CA LYS A 457 -44.81 -28.05 -8.60
C LYS A 457 -46.09 -28.12 -7.77
N ILE A 458 -46.12 -27.38 -6.67
CA ILE A 458 -47.30 -27.21 -5.83
C ILE A 458 -48.08 -25.99 -6.33
N PHE A 459 -49.34 -26.19 -6.70
CA PHE A 459 -50.24 -25.12 -7.09
C PHE A 459 -50.92 -24.52 -5.85
N ARG A 460 -51.47 -23.29 -5.98
CA ARG A 460 -52.13 -22.58 -4.87
C ARG A 460 -53.30 -23.36 -4.25
N ASN A 461 -53.88 -24.30 -4.97
CA ASN A 461 -54.96 -25.19 -4.50
C ASN A 461 -54.46 -26.46 -3.78
N GLY A 462 -53.13 -26.63 -3.63
CA GLY A 462 -52.51 -27.80 -3.00
C GLY A 462 -52.25 -28.97 -3.97
N ASP A 463 -52.68 -28.88 -5.22
CA ASP A 463 -52.40 -29.92 -6.22
C ASP A 463 -50.91 -29.95 -6.56
N ILE A 464 -50.38 -31.15 -6.79
CA ILE A 464 -49.01 -31.37 -7.25
C ILE A 464 -49.06 -31.82 -8.71
N ARG A 465 -48.34 -31.14 -9.60
CA ARG A 465 -48.12 -31.61 -10.98
C ARG A 465 -46.65 -31.61 -11.33
N GLU A 466 -46.25 -32.61 -12.09
CA GLU A 466 -44.91 -32.72 -12.63
C GLU A 466 -44.78 -31.82 -13.89
N GLU A 467 -43.78 -30.94 -13.88
CA GLU A 467 -43.36 -30.11 -15.02
C GLU A 467 -41.94 -30.48 -15.44
N GLN A 468 -41.62 -30.34 -16.73
CA GLN A 468 -40.28 -30.58 -17.28
C GLN A 468 -39.54 -29.24 -17.42
N VAL A 469 -38.58 -29.00 -16.54
CA VAL A 469 -37.86 -27.73 -16.40
C VAL A 469 -36.35 -27.94 -16.62
N THR A 470 -35.64 -26.89 -17.02
CA THR A 470 -34.17 -26.94 -17.11
C THR A 470 -33.53 -27.00 -15.73
N LEU A 471 -32.25 -27.40 -15.64
CA LEU A 471 -31.50 -27.38 -14.38
C LEU A 471 -31.56 -26.00 -13.69
N THR A 472 -31.47 -24.93 -14.48
CA THR A 472 -31.50 -23.55 -13.99
C THR A 472 -32.84 -23.19 -13.37
N GLU A 473 -33.94 -23.52 -14.04
CA GLU A 473 -35.30 -23.34 -13.50
C GLU A 473 -35.54 -24.21 -12.26
N TYR A 474 -35.05 -25.44 -12.27
CA TYR A 474 -35.15 -26.35 -11.13
C TYR A 474 -34.54 -25.76 -9.86
N ILE A 475 -33.35 -25.16 -9.97
CA ILE A 475 -32.66 -24.49 -8.86
C ILE A 475 -33.41 -23.22 -8.45
N ARG A 476 -33.76 -22.35 -9.42
CA ARG A 476 -34.52 -21.11 -9.18
C ARG A 476 -35.82 -21.39 -8.44
N HIS A 477 -36.59 -22.39 -8.85
CA HIS A 477 -37.84 -22.75 -8.20
C HIS A 477 -37.62 -23.24 -6.76
N GLN A 478 -36.55 -23.97 -6.47
CA GLN A 478 -36.27 -24.40 -5.09
C GLN A 478 -35.80 -23.25 -4.19
N ILE A 479 -35.04 -22.30 -4.73
CA ILE A 479 -34.61 -21.11 -3.96
C ILE A 479 -35.83 -20.23 -3.59
N HIS A 480 -36.78 -20.06 -4.50
CA HIS A 480 -37.97 -19.20 -4.29
C HIS A 480 -39.14 -19.91 -3.60
N HIS A 481 -39.20 -21.25 -3.67
CA HIS A 481 -40.20 -22.08 -3.01
C HIS A 481 -39.56 -23.07 -2.03
N PRO A 482 -38.88 -22.60 -0.95
CA PRO A 482 -38.22 -23.46 0.02
C PRO A 482 -39.21 -24.36 0.79
N GLU A 483 -40.51 -24.03 0.78
CA GLU A 483 -41.59 -24.85 1.33
C GLU A 483 -41.85 -26.14 0.54
N ASN A 484 -41.47 -26.19 -0.74
CA ASN A 484 -41.74 -27.32 -1.62
C ASN A 484 -40.70 -28.45 -1.44
N ASN A 485 -41.04 -29.40 -0.57
CA ASN A 485 -40.19 -30.56 -0.26
C ASN A 485 -40.43 -31.80 -1.16
N HIS A 486 -41.19 -31.68 -2.26
CA HIS A 486 -41.52 -32.80 -3.18
C HIS A 486 -40.47 -33.04 -4.27
N ASN A 487 -39.34 -32.34 -4.20
CA ASN A 487 -38.25 -32.43 -5.17
C ASN A 487 -36.94 -32.73 -4.44
N PRO A 488 -36.06 -33.57 -5.01
CA PRO A 488 -34.71 -33.74 -4.50
C PRO A 488 -33.98 -32.40 -4.41
N LYS A 489 -33.36 -32.09 -3.27
CA LYS A 489 -32.58 -30.86 -3.14
C LYS A 489 -31.44 -30.83 -4.16
N PHE A 490 -31.21 -29.69 -4.78
CA PHE A 490 -30.02 -29.50 -5.60
C PHE A 490 -28.76 -29.49 -4.71
N CYS A 491 -27.62 -29.91 -5.26
CA CYS A 491 -26.33 -29.86 -4.57
C CYS A 491 -25.45 -28.73 -5.12
N GLU A 492 -24.30 -28.48 -4.47
CA GLU A 492 -23.32 -27.49 -4.91
C GLU A 492 -22.86 -27.68 -6.36
N ILE A 493 -22.70 -28.92 -6.82
CA ILE A 493 -22.34 -29.23 -8.21
C ILE A 493 -23.40 -28.71 -9.16
N ASN A 494 -24.69 -28.95 -8.87
CA ASN A 494 -25.79 -28.46 -9.69
C ASN A 494 -25.82 -26.92 -9.75
N LEU A 495 -25.59 -26.26 -8.61
CA LEU A 495 -25.54 -24.80 -8.52
C LEU A 495 -24.37 -24.24 -9.35
N SER A 496 -23.18 -24.81 -9.18
CA SER A 496 -21.98 -24.46 -9.94
C SER A 496 -22.18 -24.63 -11.45
N ASP A 497 -22.71 -25.78 -11.88
CA ASP A 497 -22.97 -26.08 -13.29
C ASP A 497 -23.96 -25.08 -13.87
N SER A 498 -25.05 -24.79 -13.16
CA SER A 498 -26.05 -23.83 -13.62
C SER A 498 -25.49 -22.41 -13.70
N ILE A 499 -24.67 -21.98 -12.74
CA ILE A 499 -24.00 -20.67 -12.78
C ILE A 499 -23.06 -20.61 -13.99
N GLY A 500 -22.21 -21.62 -14.18
CA GLY A 500 -21.29 -21.70 -15.32
C GLY A 500 -22.01 -21.63 -16.66
N LEU A 501 -23.09 -22.41 -16.82
CA LEU A 501 -23.92 -22.40 -18.02
C LEU A 501 -24.57 -21.05 -18.31
N MET A 502 -25.03 -20.31 -17.29
CA MET A 502 -25.57 -18.96 -17.47
C MET A 502 -24.49 -17.98 -17.87
N ARG A 503 -23.32 -18.01 -17.21
CA ARG A 503 -22.19 -17.14 -17.54
C ARG A 503 -21.71 -17.33 -18.97
N SER A 504 -21.46 -18.57 -19.40
CA SER A 504 -21.01 -18.86 -20.77
C SER A 504 -22.03 -18.42 -21.82
N TYR A 505 -23.33 -18.57 -21.53
CA TYR A 505 -24.38 -18.09 -22.43
C TYR A 505 -24.39 -16.58 -22.55
N ILE A 506 -24.35 -15.85 -21.43
CA ILE A 506 -24.33 -14.39 -21.43
C ILE A 506 -23.07 -13.86 -22.13
N GLN A 507 -21.90 -14.43 -21.85
CA GLN A 507 -20.65 -14.08 -22.52
C GLN A 507 -20.65 -14.38 -24.02
N GLY A 508 -21.48 -15.31 -24.49
CA GLY A 508 -21.67 -15.58 -25.92
C GLY A 508 -22.67 -14.65 -26.61
N LYS A 509 -23.41 -13.83 -25.86
CA LYS A 509 -24.35 -12.81 -26.37
C LYS A 509 -23.72 -11.41 -26.43
N ASN A 510 -22.80 -11.13 -25.51
CA ASN A 510 -21.94 -9.94 -25.51
C ASN A 510 -20.76 -10.12 -26.47
#